data_AF-A0A847GWY8-F1
#
_entry.id   AF-A0A847GWY8-F1
#
_cell.length_a   1.000
_cell.length_b   1.000
_cell.length_c   1.000
_cell.angle_alpha   90.00
_cell.angle_beta   90.00
_cell.angle_gamma   90.00
#
_symmetry.space_group_name_H-M   'P 1'
#
loop_
_entity.id
_entity.type
_entity.pdbx_description
1 polymer ?
#
loop_
_entity_poly.entity_id
_entity_poly.type
_entity_poly.pdbx_seq_one_letter_code
_entity_poly.pdbx_strand_id
1 'polypeptide(L)' 'MLVATKDGTCRECGGQLKIVDVDDATMTVECLECGDNYPVEPDAFGDGCMTYYAEVALRGESDEDEEDW' A
#
# COMPACT_ATOMS: atom_id res chain seq x y z
N MET A 1 -2.66 4.61 -3.13
CA MET A 1 -3.20 3.75 -4.22
C MET A 1 -4.45 3.00 -3.72
N LEU A 2 -5.46 2.71 -4.55
CA LEU A 2 -6.63 1.90 -4.13
C LEU A 2 -6.41 0.43 -4.46
N VAL A 3 -6.69 -0.47 -3.52
CA VAL A 3 -6.60 -1.93 -3.73
C VAL A 3 -7.89 -2.42 -4.39
N ALA A 4 -7.85 -3.12 -5.52
CA ALA A 4 -9.08 -3.62 -6.09
C ALA A 4 -9.74 -4.63 -5.13
N THR A 5 -11.06 -4.54 -4.94
CA THR A 5 -11.80 -5.41 -4.01
C THR A 5 -11.71 -6.90 -4.36
N LYS A 6 -11.34 -7.24 -5.61
CA LYS A 6 -11.04 -8.62 -6.03
C LYS A 6 -9.70 -9.15 -5.51
N ASP A 7 -8.75 -8.25 -5.25
CA ASP A 7 -7.38 -8.59 -4.81
C ASP A 7 -7.29 -8.54 -3.28
N GLY A 8 -8.04 -7.64 -2.64
CA GLY A 8 -8.17 -7.62 -1.19
C GLY A 8 -9.24 -6.67 -0.66
N THR A 9 -9.78 -6.99 0.50
CA THR A 9 -10.78 -6.19 1.23
C THR A 9 -10.41 -6.06 2.70
N CYS A 10 -10.98 -5.07 3.39
CA CYS A 10 -10.77 -4.89 4.82
C CYS A 10 -11.12 -6.17 5.60
N ARG A 11 -10.24 -6.58 6.50
CA ARG A 11 -10.45 -7.78 7.33
C ARG A 11 -11.61 -7.63 8.33
N GLU A 12 -11.93 -6.42 8.75
CA GLU A 12 -12.94 -6.14 9.77
C GLU A 12 -14.35 -6.02 9.16
N CYS A 13 -14.48 -5.24 8.07
CA CYS A 13 -15.78 -4.90 7.49
C CYS A 13 -15.98 -5.36 6.04
N GLY A 14 -14.94 -5.89 5.38
CA GLY A 14 -14.99 -6.24 3.96
C GLY A 14 -14.94 -5.03 3.01
N GLY A 15 -14.72 -3.83 3.54
CA GLY A 15 -14.72 -2.60 2.78
C GLY A 15 -13.48 -2.34 1.92
N GLN A 16 -13.55 -1.26 1.15
CA GLN A 16 -12.49 -0.81 0.23
C GLN A 16 -11.21 -0.40 0.99
N LEU A 17 -10.06 -0.91 0.53
CA LEU A 17 -8.74 -0.58 1.09
C LEU A 17 -7.98 0.42 0.21
N LYS A 18 -7.15 1.24 0.85
CA LYS A 18 -6.23 2.19 0.24
C LYS A 18 -4.84 1.98 0.84
N ILE A 19 -3.83 1.83 -0.01
CA ILE A 19 -2.43 1.90 0.43
C ILE A 19 -2.09 3.36 0.70
N VAL A 20 -1.68 3.61 1.94
CA VAL A 20 -1.35 4.95 2.47
C VAL A 20 0.16 5.13 2.64
N ASP A 21 0.90 4.04 2.84
CA ASP A 21 2.34 4.07 3.11
C ASP A 21 2.98 2.72 2.74
N VAL A 22 4.26 2.73 2.38
CA VAL A 22 5.05 1.53 2.08
C VAL A 22 6.49 1.71 2.58
N ASP A 23 7.03 0.66 3.18
CA ASP A 23 8.41 0.55 3.63
C ASP A 23 9.09 -0.65 2.96
N ASP A 24 10.40 -0.78 3.10
CA ASP A 24 11.22 -1.86 2.51
C ASP A 24 10.75 -3.29 2.87
N ALA A 25 9.92 -3.45 3.90
CA ALA A 25 9.41 -4.74 4.36
C ALA A 25 7.88 -4.87 4.41
N THR A 26 7.12 -3.77 4.41
CA THR A 26 5.66 -3.80 4.67
C THR A 26 4.91 -2.72 3.90
N MET A 27 3.61 -2.93 3.70
CA MET A 27 2.69 -1.90 3.21
C MET A 27 1.63 -1.58 4.25
N THR A 28 1.35 -0.30 4.48
CA THR A 28 0.25 0.11 5.34
C THR A 28 -1.00 0.37 4.51
N VAL A 29 -2.10 -0.28 4.88
CA VAL A 29 -3.42 -0.07 4.28
C VAL A 29 -4.39 0.56 5.26
N GLU A 30 -5.26 1.42 4.74
CA GLU A 30 -6.36 2.07 5.45
C GLU A 30 -7.68 1.67 4.78
N CYS A 31 -8.66 1.27 5.60
CA CYS A 31 -10.02 1.04 5.14
C CYS A 31 -10.81 2.35 5.09
N LEU A 32 -11.38 2.66 3.93
CA LEU A 32 -12.14 3.89 3.72
C LEU A 32 -13.54 3.87 4.35
N GLU A 33 -14.02 2.72 4.80
CA GLU A 33 -15.35 2.57 5.39
C GLU A 33 -15.33 2.56 6.91
N CYS A 34 -14.52 1.70 7.53
CA CYS A 34 -14.41 1.63 8.99
C CYS A 34 -13.28 2.48 9.58
N GLY A 35 -12.34 2.98 8.76
CA GLY A 35 -11.18 3.75 9.22
C GLY A 35 -10.07 2.90 9.84
N ASP A 36 -10.19 1.57 9.83
CA ASP A 36 -9.15 0.67 10.35
C ASP A 36 -7.90 0.74 9.47
N ASN A 37 -6.72 0.74 10.09
CA ASN A 37 -5.44 0.73 9.38
C ASN A 37 -4.50 -0.32 9.98
N TYR A 38 -3.75 -0.99 9.10
CA TYR A 38 -2.84 -2.05 9.52
C TYR A 38 -1.74 -2.31 8.47
N PRO A 39 -0.57 -2.79 8.91
CA PRO A 39 0.47 -3.24 8.00
C PRO A 39 0.12 -4.62 7.41
N VAL A 40 0.51 -4.82 6.16
CA VAL A 40 0.40 -6.08 5.41
C VAL A 40 1.73 -6.38 4.71
N GLU A 41 1.94 -7.65 4.37
CA GLU A 41 3.09 -8.05 3.55
C GLU A 41 3.01 -7.42 2.15
N PRO A 42 4.16 -7.18 1.48
CA PRO A 42 4.21 -6.60 0.13
C PRO A 42 3.39 -7.39 -0.90
N ASP A 43 3.28 -8.71 -0.71
CA ASP A 43 2.50 -9.61 -1.56
C ASP A 43 1.17 -10.07 -0.93
N ALA A 44 0.66 -9.36 0.09
CA ALA A 44 -0.58 -9.75 0.78
C ALA A 44 -1.82 -9.84 -0.13
N PHE A 45 -1.76 -9.21 -1.31
CA PHE A 45 -2.83 -9.21 -2.32
C PHE A 45 -2.60 -10.23 -3.45
N GLY A 46 -1.55 -11.06 -3.37
CA GLY A 46 -1.29 -12.15 -4.32
C GLY A 46 -1.00 -11.68 -5.75
N ASP A 47 -0.44 -10.49 -5.89
CA ASP A 47 -0.16 -9.83 -7.17
C ASP A 47 1.32 -9.96 -7.59
N GLY A 48 2.13 -10.64 -6.78
CA GLY A 48 3.57 -10.74 -6.96
C GLY A 48 4.30 -9.45 -6.60
N CYS A 49 3.72 -8.59 -5.75
CA CYS A 49 4.29 -7.31 -5.32
C CYS A 49 4.45 -6.24 -6.44
N MET A 50 3.84 -6.43 -7.62
CA MET A 50 4.15 -5.61 -8.82
C MET A 50 3.16 -4.47 -9.10
N THR A 51 1.94 -4.58 -8.62
CA THR A 51 0.88 -3.59 -8.85
C THR A 51 0.91 -2.57 -7.74
N TYR A 52 0.78 -3.01 -6.48
CA TYR A 52 0.54 -2.09 -5.37
C TYR A 52 1.83 -1.57 -4.73
N TYR A 53 2.71 -2.48 -4.32
CA TYR A 53 3.98 -2.12 -3.69
C TYR A 53 4.86 -1.33 -4.67
N ALA A 54 5.12 -1.88 -5.85
CA ALA A 54 5.98 -1.23 -6.84
C ALA A 54 5.46 0.15 -7.25
N GLU A 55 4.15 0.33 -7.47
CA GLU A 55 3.62 1.65 -7.82
C GLU A 55 3.85 2.67 -6.69
N VAL A 56 3.60 2.30 -5.43
CA VAL A 56 3.77 3.25 -4.32
C VAL A 56 5.25 3.48 -4.00
N ALA A 57 6.09 2.43 -4.03
CA ALA A 57 7.52 2.54 -3.79
C ALA A 57 8.22 3.39 -4.86
N LEU A 58 7.91 3.17 -6.15
CA LEU A 58 8.43 4.00 -7.25
C LEU A 58 7.94 5.46 -7.19
N ARG A 59 6.89 5.75 -6.42
CA ARG A 59 6.40 7.12 -6.18
C ARG A 59 7.01 7.76 -4.93
N GLY A 60 7.55 6.97 -4.01
CA GLY A 60 8.25 7.45 -2.81
C GLY A 60 9.70 7.84 -3.09
N GLU A 61 10.32 7.27 -4.13
CA GLU A 61 11.73 7.46 -4.48
C GLU A 61 12.03 8.76 -5.26
N SER A 62 11.13 9.76 -5.20
CA SER A 62 11.31 11.06 -5.87
C SER A 62 11.67 12.22 -4.93
N ASP A 63 12.08 11.93 -3.69
CA ASP A 63 12.39 12.96 -2.68
C ASP A 63 13.77 12.73 -2.01
N GLU A 64 14.83 12.45 -2.78
CA GLU A 64 16.21 12.41 -2.21
C GLU A 64 17.30 12.57 -3.30
N ASP A 65 17.25 13.62 -4.11
CA ASP A 65 18.38 14.06 -4.96
C ASP A 65 18.48 15.60 -4.98
N GLU A 66 18.74 16.21 -3.83
CA GLU A 66 19.39 17.53 -3.79
C GLU A 66 20.62 17.44 -2.87
N GLU A 67 21.68 16.79 -3.37
CA GLU A 67 23.04 17.05 -2.88
C GLU A 67 23.43 18.47 -3.31
N ASP A 68 23.13 19.47 -2.47
CA ASP A 68 23.68 20.82 -2.57
C ASP A 68 25.16 20.79 -2.14
N TRP A 69 26.05 20.85 -3.14
CA TRP A 69 27.51 20.89 -3.03
C TRP A 69 28.05 22.24 -2.55
#